data_AF-A0A183DJM6-F1
#
_entry.id   AF-A0A183DJM6-F1
#
_cell.length_a   1.000
_cell.length_b   1.000
_cell.length_c   1.000
_cell.angle_alpha   90.00
_cell.angle_beta   90.00
_cell.angle_gamma   90.00
#
_symmetry.space_group_name_H-M   'P 1'
#
loop_
_entity.id
_entity.type
_entity.pdbx_description
1 polymer ?
#
loop_
_entity_poly.entity_id
_entity_poly.type
_entity_poly.pdbx_seq_one_letter_code
_entity_poly.pdbx_strand_id
1 'polypeptide(L)'
;MLNLVLGVLSGEFAKERERVENRREFLKLRRQQQIERELNGYLEWILTAEEVILKEDRTTDEEKAAIMEARRRAAAKKLKQANKQQSTETEEDIEEEEEEEEEYMDEEGEGTIHFTSSMHLANQAAVIT
;
A
#
# COMPACT_ATOMS: atom_id res chain seq x y z
N MET A 1 -30.32 -13.88 -39.50
CA MET A 1 -30.94 -13.26 -38.30
C MET A 1 -30.04 -13.38 -37.08
N LEU A 2 -29.68 -14.59 -36.62
CA LEU A 2 -28.82 -14.82 -35.44
C LEU A 2 -27.47 -14.07 -35.46
N ASN A 3 -26.73 -14.10 -36.57
CA ASN A 3 -25.42 -13.44 -36.66
C ASN A 3 -25.49 -11.91 -36.47
N LEU A 4 -26.60 -11.29 -36.87
CA LEU A 4 -26.79 -9.85 -36.71
C LEU A 4 -27.07 -9.50 -35.24
N VAL A 5 -27.92 -10.28 -34.59
CA VAL A 5 -28.21 -10.13 -33.15
C VAL A 5 -26.95 -10.34 -32.30
N LEU A 6 -26.15 -11.36 -32.63
CA LEU A 6 -24.87 -11.62 -31.96
C LEU A 6 -23.86 -10.48 -32.18
N GLY A 7 -23.81 -9.91 -33.39
CA GLY A 7 -22.95 -8.75 -33.68
C GLY A 7 -23.32 -7.51 -32.87
N VAL A 8 -24.61 -7.18 -32.80
CA VAL A 8 -25.11 -6.04 -31.99
C VAL A 8 -24.84 -6.26 -30.51
N LEU A 9 -25.18 -7.44 -29.97
CA LEU A 9 -24.91 -7.77 -28.57
C LEU A 9 -23.41 -7.74 -28.26
N SER A 10 -22.57 -8.32 -29.12
CA SER A 10 -21.11 -8.32 -28.93
C SER A 10 -20.54 -6.90 -28.90
N GLY A 11 -21.01 -6.01 -29.77
CA GLY A 11 -20.62 -4.59 -29.76
C GLY A 11 -21.07 -3.85 -28.50
N GLU A 12 -22.32 -4.04 -28.08
CA GLU A 12 -22.85 -3.46 -26.85
C GLU A 12 -22.09 -3.95 -25.61
N PHE A 13 -21.78 -5.25 -25.54
CA PHE A 13 -20.99 -5.82 -24.43
C PHE A 13 -19.53 -5.35 -24.43
N ALA A 14 -18.89 -5.24 -25.60
CA ALA A 14 -17.52 -4.72 -25.69
C ALA A 14 -17.45 -3.28 -25.18
N LYS A 15 -18.37 -2.44 -25.62
CA LYS A 15 -18.47 -1.04 -25.17
C LYS A 15 -18.78 -0.92 -23.68
N GLU A 16 -19.67 -1.77 -23.17
CA GLU A 16 -20.00 -1.81 -21.74
C GLU A 16 -18.81 -2.27 -20.89
N ARG A 17 -18.07 -3.29 -21.34
CA ARG A 17 -16.85 -3.75 -20.69
C ARG A 17 -15.81 -2.63 -20.61
N GLU A 18 -15.54 -1.95 -21.72
CA GLU A 18 -14.60 -0.83 -21.77
C GLU A 18 -15.02 0.28 -20.79
N ARG A 19 -16.30 0.62 -20.76
CA ARG A 19 -16.86 1.62 -19.83
C ARG A 19 -16.66 1.23 -18.36
N VAL A 20 -16.89 -0.03 -18.01
CA VAL A 20 -16.70 -0.55 -16.65
C VAL A 20 -15.23 -0.56 -16.25
N GLU A 21 -14.34 -0.98 -17.16
CA GLU A 21 -12.90 -1.02 -16.93
C GLU A 21 -12.33 0.39 -16.73
N ASN A 22 -12.65 1.34 -17.61
CA ASN A 22 -12.27 2.74 -17.47
C ASN A 22 -12.75 3.35 -16.14
N ARG A 23 -13.98 3.01 -15.71
CA ARG A 23 -14.50 3.47 -14.42
C ARG A 23 -13.73 2.87 -13.24
N ARG A 24 -13.40 1.58 -13.32
CA ARG A 24 -12.62 0.88 -12.28
C ARG A 24 -11.22 1.46 -12.18
N GLU A 25 -10.55 1.67 -13.30
CA GLU A 25 -9.21 2.27 -13.36
C GLU A 25 -9.20 3.68 -12.76
N PHE A 26 -10.18 4.51 -13.12
CA PHE A 26 -10.32 5.85 -12.54
C PHE A 26 -10.44 5.82 -11.01
N LEU A 27 -11.26 4.91 -10.47
CA LEU A 27 -11.44 4.78 -9.03
C LEU A 27 -10.17 4.26 -8.33
N LYS A 28 -9.47 3.31 -8.95
CA LYS A 28 -8.17 2.83 -8.45
C LYS A 28 -7.15 3.97 -8.40
N LEU A 29 -7.00 4.72 -9.49
CA LEU A 29 -6.08 5.85 -9.55
C LEU A 29 -6.41 6.92 -8.50
N ARG A 30 -7.69 7.26 -8.35
CA ARG A 30 -8.12 8.23 -7.34
C ARG A 30 -7.81 7.75 -5.93
N ARG A 31 -8.01 6.45 -5.64
CA ARG A 31 -7.67 5.88 -4.33
C ARG A 31 -6.16 5.88 -4.11
N GLN A 32 -5.37 5.51 -5.12
CA GLN A 32 -3.92 5.54 -5.06
C GLN A 32 -3.39 6.94 -4.73
N GLN A 33 -3.86 7.97 -5.44
CA GLN A 33 -3.49 9.36 -5.17
C GLN A 33 -3.90 9.84 -3.77
N GLN A 34 -4.99 9.31 -3.20
CA GLN A 34 -5.36 9.61 -1.83
C GLN A 34 -4.37 8.98 -0.85
N ILE A 35 -4.09 7.69 -1.01
CA ILE A 35 -3.14 6.96 -0.15
C ILE A 35 -1.75 7.60 -0.22
N GLU A 36 -1.27 7.96 -1.41
CA GLU A 36 0.04 8.61 -1.57
C GLU A 36 0.11 9.97 -0.85
N ARG A 37 -0.96 10.76 -0.90
CA ARG A 37 -1.01 12.03 -0.16
C ARG A 37 -1.03 11.82 1.36
N GLU A 38 -1.83 10.87 1.83
CA GLU A 38 -1.92 10.53 3.26
C GLU A 38 -0.57 9.97 3.76
N LEU A 39 0.04 9.04 3.02
CA LEU A 39 1.33 8.45 3.33
C LEU A 39 2.44 9.51 3.41
N ASN A 40 2.50 10.42 2.44
CA ASN A 40 3.48 11.51 2.47
C ASN A 40 3.29 12.40 3.70
N GLY A 41 2.04 12.71 4.08
CA GLY A 41 1.75 13.45 5.31
C GLY A 41 2.21 12.72 6.57
N TYR A 42 1.94 11.42 6.68
CA TYR A 42 2.42 10.62 7.81
C TYR A 42 3.95 10.56 7.89
N LEU A 43 4.62 10.42 6.74
CA LEU A 43 6.08 10.41 6.68
C LEU A 43 6.67 11.73 7.16
N GLU A 44 6.10 12.87 6.75
CA GLU A 44 6.53 14.19 7.19
C GLU A 44 6.39 14.35 8.71
N TRP A 45 5.26 13.91 9.29
CA TRP A 45 5.06 13.94 10.74
C TRP A 45 6.08 13.09 11.49
N ILE A 46 6.37 11.88 11.01
CA ILE A 46 7.40 11.01 11.61
C ILE A 46 8.77 11.68 11.54
N LEU A 47 9.18 12.18 10.36
CA LEU A 47 10.47 12.85 10.20
C LEU A 47 10.61 14.07 11.09
N THR A 48 9.55 14.86 11.23
CA THR A 48 9.52 16.03 12.11
C THR A 48 9.68 15.62 13.57
N ALA A 49 8.94 14.59 14.01
CA ALA A 49 9.05 14.07 15.38
C ALA A 49 10.45 13.52 15.66
N GLU A 50 11.03 12.74 14.75
CA GLU A 50 12.40 12.26 14.85
C GLU A 50 13.41 13.40 14.97
N GLU A 51 13.25 14.47 14.18
CA GLU A 51 14.15 15.62 14.24
C GLU A 51 14.05 16.38 15.57
N VAL A 52 12.84 16.49 16.15
CA VAL A 52 12.65 17.05 17.50
C VAL A 52 13.35 16.18 18.54
N ILE A 53 13.15 14.86 18.52
CA ILE A 53 13.76 13.92 19.47
C ILE A 53 15.29 13.97 19.38
N LEU A 54 15.85 14.05 18.18
CA LEU A 54 17.31 14.11 17.98
C LEU A 54 17.92 15.42 18.50
N LYS A 55 17.18 16.54 18.42
CA LYS A 55 17.62 17.86 18.90
C LYS A 55 17.40 18.08 20.39
N GLU A 56 16.52 17.31 21.02
CA GLU A 56 16.20 17.48 22.43
C GLU A 56 17.29 16.90 23.34
N ASP A 57 17.75 17.68 24.34
CA ASP A 57 18.80 17.26 25.26
C ASP A 57 18.31 16.30 26.36
N ARG A 58 16.98 16.13 26.50
CA ARG A 58 16.34 15.28 27.52
C ARG A 58 16.09 13.85 27.05
N THR A 59 16.25 13.57 25.76
CA THR A 59 16.06 12.23 25.18
C THR A 59 17.33 11.41 25.34
N THR A 60 17.16 10.11 25.59
CA THR A 60 18.29 9.23 25.88
C THR A 60 19.14 9.00 24.62
N ASP A 61 20.44 8.79 24.81
CA ASP A 61 21.35 8.48 23.69
C ASP A 61 20.94 7.16 22.97
N GLU A 62 20.29 6.25 23.69
CA GLU A 62 19.73 5.01 23.15
C GLU A 62 18.59 5.29 22.17
N GLU A 63 17.64 6.17 22.52
CA GLU A 63 16.54 6.58 21.63
C GLU A 63 17.06 7.29 20.37
N LYS A 64 18.05 8.18 20.52
CA LYS A 64 18.69 8.86 19.39
C LYS A 64 19.44 7.89 18.48
N ALA A 65 20.14 6.92 19.06
CA ALA A 65 20.85 5.88 18.31
C ALA A 65 19.88 4.98 17.54
N ALA A 66 18.75 4.60 18.15
CA ALA A 66 17.71 3.80 17.51
C ALA A 66 17.13 4.50 16.27
N ILE A 67 16.82 5.80 16.36
CA ILE A 67 16.34 6.59 15.21
C ILE A 67 17.39 6.64 14.09
N MET A 68 18.65 6.90 14.43
CA MET A 68 19.74 6.96 13.45
C MET A 68 19.98 5.61 12.75
N GLU A 69 19.86 4.50 13.49
CA GLU A 69 19.97 3.16 12.93
C GLU A 69 18.77 2.82 12.04
N ALA A 70 17.55 3.18 12.44
CA ALA A 70 16.36 3.02 11.60
C ALA A 70 16.50 3.77 10.27
N ARG A 71 16.98 5.02 10.29
CA ARG A 71 17.29 5.81 9.09
C ARG A 71 18.32 5.14 8.19
N ARG A 72 19.39 4.58 8.78
CA ARG A 72 20.43 3.85 8.04
C ARG A 72 19.86 2.62 7.34
N ARG A 73 19.04 1.83 8.03
CA ARG A 73 18.38 0.64 7.45
C ARG A 73 17.43 1.03 6.32
N ALA A 74 16.63 2.07 6.51
CA ALA A 74 15.73 2.57 5.48
C ALA A 74 16.48 3.03 4.22
N ALA A 75 17.60 3.74 4.38
CA ALA A 75 18.46 4.15 3.26
C ALA A 75 19.09 2.94 2.53
N ALA A 76 19.55 1.93 3.28
CA ALA A 76 20.09 0.70 2.70
C ALA A 76 19.04 -0.09 1.92
N LYS A 77 17.80 -0.19 2.44
CA LYS A 77 16.67 -0.82 1.71
C LYS A 77 16.36 -0.08 0.41
N LYS A 78 16.31 1.26 0.43
CA LYS A 78 16.10 2.08 -0.78
C LYS A 78 17.18 1.85 -1.83
N LEU A 79 18.44 1.79 -1.41
CA LEU A 79 19.56 1.54 -2.33
C LEU A 79 19.48 0.14 -2.96
N LYS A 80 19.14 -0.89 -2.18
CA LYS A 80 18.92 -2.25 -2.69
C LYS A 80 17.77 -2.31 -3.70
N GLN A 81 16.66 -1.62 -3.42
CA GLN A 81 15.51 -1.56 -4.32
C GLN A 81 15.85 -0.82 -5.62
N ALA A 82 16.55 0.31 -5.55
CA ALA A 82 17.01 1.05 -6.72
C ALA A 82 17.99 0.23 -7.58
N ASN A 83 18.92 -0.50 -6.95
CA ASN A 83 19.84 -1.39 -7.65
C ASN A 83 19.10 -2.58 -8.30
N LYS A 84 18.09 -3.17 -7.64
CA LYS A 84 17.28 -4.25 -8.22
C LYS A 84 16.52 -3.76 -9.46
N GLN A 85 15.91 -2.57 -9.42
CA GLN A 85 15.25 -1.97 -10.58
C GLN A 85 16.21 -1.66 -11.75
N GLN A 86 17.49 -1.38 -11.46
CA GLN A 86 18.52 -1.20 -12.47
C GLN A 86 19.02 -2.54 -13.05
N SER A 87 18.87 -3.65 -12.33
CA SER A 87 19.30 -4.98 -12.75
C SER A 87 18.20 -5.83 -13.43
N THR A 88 16.94 -5.39 -13.41
CA THR A 88 15.78 -6.12 -13.99
C THR A 88 15.38 -5.64 -15.39
N GLU A 89 16.32 -5.37 -16.30
CA GLU A 89 16.03 -5.26 -17.76
C GLU A 89 16.30 -6.58 -18.51
N THR A 90 16.66 -7.66 -17.81
CA THR A 90 16.78 -9.00 -18.39
C THR A 90 16.18 -10.05 -17.48
N GLU A 91 15.26 -10.81 -18.06
CA GLU A 91 14.56 -12.00 -17.57
C GLU A 91 13.39 -11.80 -16.60
N GLU A 92 12.21 -11.99 -17.18
CA GLU A 92 11.00 -12.58 -16.60
C GLU A 92 11.38 -13.70 -15.62
N ASP A 93 11.14 -13.52 -14.32
CA ASP A 93 10.23 -14.41 -13.60
C ASP A 93 9.94 -13.90 -12.17
N ILE A 94 8.70 -14.15 -11.81
CA ILE A 94 8.05 -13.87 -10.53
C ILE A 94 8.70 -14.76 -9.48
N GLU A 95 9.57 -14.20 -8.64
CA GLU A 95 9.85 -14.81 -7.34
C GLU A 95 8.86 -14.20 -6.35
N GLU A 96 7.85 -15.01 -6.03
CA GLU A 96 6.96 -14.86 -4.88
C GLU A 96 7.74 -14.29 -3.70
N GLU A 97 7.34 -13.12 -3.22
CA GLU A 97 7.82 -12.64 -1.93
C GLU A 97 7.42 -13.70 -0.91
N GLU A 98 8.40 -14.46 -0.39
CA GLU A 98 8.28 -15.15 0.88
C GLU A 98 7.87 -14.08 1.90
N GLU A 99 6.58 -13.99 2.20
CA GLU A 99 6.05 -13.26 3.33
C GLU A 99 6.69 -13.89 4.57
N GLU A 100 7.77 -13.29 5.07
CA GLU A 100 8.21 -13.51 6.45
C GLU A 100 7.07 -13.02 7.37
N GLU A 101 6.07 -13.87 7.58
CA GLU A 101 5.12 -13.74 8.69
C GLU A 101 5.93 -13.86 9.99
N GLU A 102 6.35 -12.72 10.54
CA GLU A 102 6.78 -12.70 11.95
C GLU A 102 5.54 -13.00 12.81
N GLU A 103 5.42 -14.27 13.20
CA GLU A 103 4.42 -14.79 14.13
C GLU A 103 4.64 -14.17 15.52
N TYR A 104 3.85 -13.14 15.85
CA TYR A 104 3.77 -12.62 17.22
C TYR A 104 3.02 -13.64 18.08
N MET A 105 3.76 -14.40 18.88
CA MET A 105 3.21 -15.25 19.93
C MET A 105 2.67 -14.36 21.05
N ASP A 106 1.40 -13.97 20.99
CA ASP A 106 0.71 -13.45 22.17
C ASP A 106 0.35 -14.63 23.09
N GLU A 107 1.01 -14.68 24.24
CA GLU A 107 0.61 -15.52 25.37
C GLU A 107 -0.71 -15.02 25.94
N GLU A 108 -1.82 -15.25 25.24
CA GLU A 108 -3.16 -15.38 25.79
C GLU A 108 -4.09 -15.80 24.65
N GLY A 109 -4.51 -17.06 24.69
CA GLY A 109 -5.28 -17.67 23.62
C GLY A 109 -6.60 -16.96 23.37
N GLU A 110 -6.80 -16.52 22.13
CA GLU A 110 -8.08 -16.56 21.39
C GLU A 110 -7.88 -16.04 19.95
N GLY A 111 -7.97 -16.94 18.97
CA GLY A 111 -8.48 -16.69 17.60
C GLY A 111 -7.77 -15.65 16.72
N THR A 112 -7.02 -16.14 15.74
CA THR A 112 -6.51 -15.37 14.60
C THR A 112 -7.63 -14.61 13.86
N ILE A 113 -7.55 -13.28 13.84
CA ILE A 113 -8.45 -12.43 13.06
C ILE A 113 -7.84 -12.26 11.66
N HIS A 114 -8.29 -13.06 10.70
CA HIS A 114 -8.02 -12.82 9.29
C HIS A 114 -8.60 -11.46 8.88
N PHE A 115 -7.75 -10.44 8.70
CA PHE A 115 -8.17 -9.13 8.21
C PHE A 115 -8.31 -9.16 6.67
N THR A 116 -9.32 -9.87 6.17
CA THR A 116 -9.76 -9.69 4.79
C THR A 116 -11.06 -8.89 4.76
N SER A 117 -10.97 -7.70 4.16
CA SER A 117 -12.11 -6.91 3.66
C SER A 117 -13.13 -6.44 4.70
N SER A 118 -12.73 -5.54 5.61
CA SER A 118 -13.68 -4.71 6.37
C SER A 118 -13.34 -3.22 6.27
N MET A 119 -13.33 -2.69 5.04
CA MET A 119 -13.39 -1.24 4.81
C MET A 119 -14.71 -0.77 4.16
N HIS A 120 -15.65 -1.68 3.90
CA HIS A 120 -16.93 -1.30 3.28
C HIS A 120 -18.03 -0.87 4.26
N LEU A 121 -17.90 -1.19 5.56
CA LEU A 121 -18.94 -0.87 6.55
C LEU A 121 -18.69 0.43 7.34
N ALA A 122 -17.44 0.89 7.47
CA ALA A 122 -17.14 2.08 8.28
C ALA A 122 -17.57 3.41 7.63
N ASN A 123 -17.78 3.44 6.30
CA ASN A 123 -18.19 4.66 5.58
C ASN A 123 -19.70 4.86 5.45
N GLN A 124 -20.53 3.95 5.98
CA GLN A 124 -21.98 4.15 6.02
C GLN A 124 -22.46 4.89 7.29
N ALA A 125 -21.61 4.99 8.33
CA ALA A 125 -21.97 5.63 9.59
C ALA A 125 -21.71 7.16 9.63
N ALA A 126 -20.97 7.72 8.68
CA ALA A 126 -20.56 9.14 8.72
C ALA A 126 -21.44 10.09 7.88
N VAL A 127 -22.55 9.62 7.29
CA VAL A 127 -23.44 10.46 6.44
C VAL A 127 -24.80 10.73 7.10
N ILE A 128 -25.03 10.28 8.33
CA ILE A 128 -26.23 10.64 9.10
C ILE A 128 -25.84 10.93 10.55
N THR A 129 -25.19 12.07 10.80
CA THR A 129 -25.34 12.94 11.98
C THR A 129 -24.76 14.31 11.60
#